data_AF-A0A3D0PPN1-F1
#
_entry.id   AF-A0A3D0PPN1-F1
#
_cell.length_a   1.000
_cell.length_b   1.000
_cell.length_c   1.000
_cell.angle_alpha   90.00
_cell.angle_beta   90.00
_cell.angle_gamma   90.00
#
_symmetry.space_group_name_H-M   'P 1'
#
loop_
_entity.id
_entity.type
_entity.pdbx_description
1 polymer ?
#
loop_
_entity_poly.entity_id
_entity_poly.type
_entity_poly.pdbx_seq_one_letter_code
_entity_poly.pdbx_strand_id
1 'polypeptide(L)'
;MQKQLKIKFKEALTSVLPSTLFVLLLHFTIVPMPFYTLILFLVGAFLLILGMAFFSLGADISMMNMGEKMGAYLMKSRKLPLAIIATFLIGVFITIAEPDLTVLATQTPSVPNTVLIIAVAVGVGLFLTVSLLRILFQIKLSHIFIVLYSLIFILAAFTQEAFLAVAFASGGVTTGPIMVPFVM
;
A
#
# COMPACT_ATOMS: atom_id res chain seq x y z
N MET A 1 -24.00 4.90 -10.99
CA MET A 1 -23.92 4.65 -9.53
C MET A 1 -24.20 3.19 -9.16
N GLN A 2 -25.41 2.65 -9.36
CA GLN A 2 -25.76 1.29 -8.90
C GLN A 2 -24.89 0.16 -9.48
N LYS A 3 -24.45 0.27 -10.75
CA LYS A 3 -23.57 -0.72 -11.39
C LYS A 3 -22.16 -0.74 -10.79
N GLN A 4 -21.60 0.44 -10.49
CA GLN A 4 -20.27 0.54 -9.86
C GLN A 4 -20.29 0.07 -8.41
N LEU A 5 -21.35 0.38 -7.65
CA LEU A 5 -21.49 -0.13 -6.29
C LEU A 5 -21.53 -1.67 -6.26
N LYS A 6 -22.25 -2.32 -7.19
CA LYS A 6 -22.26 -3.79 -7.31
C LYS A 6 -20.90 -4.38 -7.65
N ILE A 7 -20.12 -3.70 -8.49
CA ILE A 7 -18.76 -4.11 -8.84
C ILE A 7 -17.83 -4.00 -7.62
N LYS A 8 -17.83 -2.85 -6.93
CA LYS A 8 -17.01 -2.64 -5.73
C LYS A 8 -17.35 -3.59 -4.59
N PHE A 9 -18.63 -3.88 -4.41
CA PHE A 9 -19.07 -4.88 -3.44
C PHE A 9 -18.57 -6.29 -3.80
N LYS A 10 -18.58 -6.65 -5.10
CA LYS A 10 -18.03 -7.93 -5.56
C LYS A 10 -16.52 -7.99 -5.36
N GLU A 11 -15.77 -6.92 -5.66
CA GLU A 11 -14.33 -6.81 -5.44
C GLU A 11 -13.97 -6.98 -3.95
N ALA A 12 -14.69 -6.27 -3.07
CA ALA A 12 -14.52 -6.39 -1.63
C ALA A 12 -14.80 -7.83 -1.16
N LEU A 13 -15.89 -8.44 -1.63
CA LEU A 13 -16.23 -9.82 -1.31
C LEU A 13 -15.13 -10.79 -1.77
N THR A 14 -14.66 -10.69 -3.01
CA THR A 14 -13.61 -11.58 -3.53
C THR A 14 -12.26 -11.39 -2.84
N SER A 15 -12.01 -10.23 -2.25
CA SER A 15 -10.76 -9.95 -1.52
C SER A 15 -10.80 -10.48 -0.09
N VAL A 16 -11.92 -10.32 0.61
CA VAL A 16 -12.06 -10.70 2.04
C VAL A 16 -12.41 -12.17 2.22
N LEU A 17 -13.24 -12.73 1.35
CA LEU A 17 -13.79 -14.06 1.51
C LEU A 17 -12.71 -15.16 1.54
N PRO A 18 -11.65 -15.15 0.69
CA PRO A 18 -10.55 -16.11 0.79
C PRO A 18 -9.82 -16.06 2.13
N SER A 19 -9.51 -14.86 2.63
CA SER A 19 -8.85 -14.69 3.94
C SER A 19 -9.76 -15.15 5.09
N THR A 20 -11.05 -14.85 5.01
CA THR A 20 -12.04 -15.27 6.01
C THR A 20 -12.18 -16.79 6.04
N LEU A 21 -12.29 -17.43 4.87
CA LEU A 21 -12.34 -18.89 4.76
C LEU A 21 -11.08 -19.54 5.31
N PHE A 22 -9.91 -18.96 5.03
CA PHE A 22 -8.64 -19.48 5.55
C PHE A 22 -8.61 -19.44 7.08
N VAL A 23 -9.01 -18.32 7.69
CA VAL A 23 -9.10 -18.22 9.16
C VAL A 23 -10.11 -19.21 9.73
N LEU A 24 -11.27 -19.39 9.09
CA LEU A 24 -12.27 -20.38 9.53
C LEU A 24 -11.73 -21.82 9.43
N LEU A 25 -10.99 -22.14 8.36
CA LEU A 25 -10.35 -23.44 8.22
C LEU A 25 -9.37 -23.69 9.36
N LEU A 26 -8.51 -22.71 9.68
CA LEU A 26 -7.57 -22.81 10.80
C LEU A 26 -8.28 -22.95 12.15
N HIS A 27 -9.39 -22.23 12.34
CA HIS A 27 -10.21 -22.32 13.55
C HIS A 27 -10.73 -23.74 13.79
N PHE A 28 -11.25 -24.40 12.77
CA PHE A 28 -11.82 -25.75 12.91
C PHE A 28 -10.77 -26.86 12.96
N THR A 29 -9.52 -26.61 12.54
CA THR A 29 -8.50 -27.65 12.39
C THR A 29 -7.33 -27.55 13.38
N ILE A 30 -6.73 -26.37 13.53
CA ILE A 30 -5.47 -26.20 14.26
C ILE A 30 -5.66 -25.39 15.55
N VAL A 31 -6.38 -24.27 15.48
CA VAL A 31 -6.47 -23.29 16.58
C VAL A 31 -7.94 -22.98 16.89
N PRO A 32 -8.62 -23.82 17.68
CA PRO A 32 -9.99 -23.54 18.08
C PRO A 32 -10.04 -22.28 18.94
N MET A 33 -10.88 -21.34 18.54
CA MET A 33 -11.09 -20.06 19.23
C MET A 33 -12.37 -20.11 20.06
N PRO A 34 -12.50 -19.31 21.13
CA PRO A 34 -13.77 -19.17 21.85
C PRO A 34 -14.89 -18.73 20.91
N PHE A 35 -16.11 -19.24 21.14
CA PHE A 35 -17.28 -18.93 20.30
C PHE A 35 -17.55 -17.42 20.18
N TYR A 36 -17.31 -16.67 21.26
CA TYR A 36 -17.40 -15.20 21.27
C TYR A 36 -16.44 -14.55 20.25
N THR A 37 -15.17 -14.99 20.20
CA THR A 37 -14.16 -14.47 19.28
C THR A 37 -14.51 -14.79 17.82
N LEU A 38 -15.07 -15.98 17.56
CA LEU A 38 -15.53 -16.37 16.23
C LEU A 38 -16.65 -15.46 15.72
N ILE A 39 -17.66 -15.18 16.55
CA ILE A 39 -18.75 -14.26 16.19
C ILE A 39 -18.19 -12.86 15.94
N LEU A 40 -17.32 -12.37 16.82
CA LEU A 40 -16.70 -11.05 16.66
C LEU A 40 -15.93 -10.93 15.34
N PHE A 41 -15.18 -11.98 14.98
CA PHE A 41 -14.48 -12.06 13.71
C PHE A 41 -15.43 -12.04 12.50
N LEU A 42 -16.51 -12.82 12.53
CA LEU A 42 -17.49 -12.87 11.43
C LEU A 42 -18.21 -11.54 11.23
N VAL A 43 -18.62 -10.90 12.33
CA VAL A 43 -19.23 -9.56 12.29
C VAL A 43 -18.22 -8.53 11.78
N GLY A 44 -16.97 -8.60 12.24
CA GLY A 44 -15.87 -7.76 11.75
C GLY A 44 -15.62 -7.93 10.25
N ALA A 45 -15.56 -9.17 9.76
CA ALA A 45 -15.39 -9.47 8.34
C ALA A 45 -16.55 -8.91 7.50
N PHE A 46 -17.79 -9.02 7.98
CA PHE A 46 -18.95 -8.44 7.32
C PHE A 46 -18.90 -6.90 7.25
N LEU A 47 -18.59 -6.25 8.38
CA LEU A 47 -18.44 -4.79 8.45
C LEU A 47 -17.28 -4.31 7.57
N LEU A 48 -16.19 -5.08 7.50
CA LEU A 48 -15.04 -4.79 6.65
C LEU A 48 -15.41 -4.86 5.17
N ILE A 49 -16.18 -5.85 4.72
CA ILE A 49 -16.66 -5.93 3.32
C ILE A 49 -17.48 -4.69 2.95
N LEU A 50 -18.41 -4.29 3.82
CA LEU A 50 -19.22 -3.09 3.60
C LEU A 50 -18.35 -1.82 3.58
N GLY A 51 -17.47 -1.67 4.56
CA GLY A 51 -16.57 -0.53 4.69
C GLY A 51 -15.64 -0.39 3.49
N MET A 52 -14.99 -1.47 3.07
CA MET A 52 -14.10 -1.45 1.89
C MET A 52 -14.84 -1.14 0.60
N ALA A 53 -16.06 -1.66 0.41
CA ALA A 53 -16.85 -1.37 -0.78
C ALA A 53 -17.20 0.13 -0.89
N PHE A 54 -17.63 0.76 0.21
CA PHE A 54 -17.93 2.20 0.23
C PHE A 54 -16.67 3.05 0.14
N PHE A 55 -15.60 2.67 0.85
CA PHE A 55 -14.33 3.38 0.81
C PHE A 55 -13.74 3.36 -0.61
N SER A 56 -13.62 2.20 -1.24
CA SER A 56 -13.06 2.08 -2.60
C SER A 56 -13.91 2.84 -3.61
N LEU A 57 -15.23 2.81 -3.49
CA LEU A 57 -16.10 3.61 -4.37
C LEU A 57 -15.84 5.12 -4.20
N GLY A 58 -15.68 5.59 -2.96
CA GLY A 58 -15.36 6.99 -2.67
C GLY A 58 -13.98 7.39 -3.19
N ALA A 59 -12.99 6.51 -3.01
CA ALA A 59 -11.63 6.69 -3.47
C ALA A 59 -11.54 6.81 -5.00
N ASP A 60 -12.20 5.91 -5.75
CA ASP A 60 -12.23 5.94 -7.21
C ASP A 60 -12.88 7.21 -7.76
N ILE A 61 -14.02 7.62 -7.18
CA ILE A 61 -14.77 8.79 -7.67
C ILE A 61 -14.04 10.11 -7.35
N SER A 62 -13.30 10.15 -6.24
CA SER A 62 -12.76 11.41 -5.71
C SER A 62 -11.23 11.44 -5.75
N MET A 63 -10.57 10.54 -5.02
CA MET A 63 -9.11 10.56 -4.82
C MET A 63 -8.37 10.27 -6.13
N MET A 64 -8.85 9.29 -6.91
CA MET A 64 -8.21 8.92 -8.18
C MET A 64 -8.27 10.03 -9.23
N ASN A 65 -9.45 10.61 -9.42
CA ASN A 65 -9.63 11.79 -10.27
C ASN A 65 -8.78 12.99 -9.82
N MET A 66 -8.53 13.13 -8.52
CA MET A 66 -7.68 14.19 -7.99
C MET A 66 -6.20 13.92 -8.26
N GLY A 67 -5.73 12.69 -8.06
CA GLY A 67 -4.37 12.25 -8.36
C GLY A 67 -4.01 12.46 -9.82
N GLU A 68 -4.86 11.99 -10.74
CA GLU A 68 -4.65 12.15 -12.19
C GLU A 68 -4.54 13.63 -12.61
N LYS A 69 -5.46 14.47 -12.12
CA LYS A 69 -5.46 15.91 -12.43
C LYS A 69 -4.22 16.59 -11.85
N MET A 70 -3.88 16.32 -10.59
CA MET A 70 -2.66 16.88 -9.97
C MET A 70 -1.42 16.49 -10.74
N GLY A 71 -1.28 15.22 -11.12
CA GLY A 71 -0.17 14.73 -11.94
C GLY A 71 -0.09 15.45 -13.30
N ALA A 72 -1.22 15.59 -14.00
CA ALA A 72 -1.29 16.28 -15.29
C ALA A 72 -0.88 17.76 -15.19
N TYR A 73 -1.33 18.48 -14.15
CA TYR A 73 -0.92 19.87 -13.92
C TYR A 73 0.56 19.99 -13.55
N LEU A 74 1.08 19.05 -12.75
CA LEU A 74 2.48 19.05 -12.34
C LEU A 74 3.41 18.89 -13.54
N MET A 75 3.06 18.00 -14.48
CA MET A 75 3.78 17.79 -15.73
C MET A 75 3.71 18.99 -16.68
N LYS A 76 2.60 19.75 -16.65
CA LYS A 76 2.42 20.95 -17.47
C LYS A 76 3.28 22.14 -17.00
N SER A 77 3.69 22.18 -15.73
CA SER A 77 4.37 23.31 -15.08
C SER A 77 5.76 23.65 -15.65
N ARG A 78 6.36 22.80 -16.51
CA ARG A 78 7.73 22.92 -17.10
C ARG A 78 8.89 23.11 -16.11
N LYS A 79 8.64 23.32 -14.82
CA LYS A 79 9.64 23.45 -13.75
C LYS A 79 9.97 22.07 -13.17
N LEU A 80 10.99 21.43 -13.75
CA LEU A 80 11.45 20.10 -13.33
C LEU A 80 11.76 19.97 -11.82
N PRO A 81 12.46 20.93 -11.17
CA PRO A 81 12.76 20.82 -9.73
C PRO A 81 11.51 20.87 -8.85
N LEU A 82 10.50 21.65 -9.26
CA LEU A 82 9.23 21.75 -8.55
C LEU A 82 8.45 20.43 -8.64
N ALA A 83 8.45 19.79 -9.82
CA ALA A 83 7.81 18.49 -10.01
C ALA A 83 8.47 17.41 -9.15
N ILE A 84 9.80 17.38 -9.10
CA ILE A 84 10.58 16.45 -8.27
C ILE A 84 10.22 16.59 -6.78
N ILE A 85 10.29 17.81 -6.24
CA ILE A 85 10.01 18.06 -4.82
C ILE A 85 8.55 17.75 -4.49
N ALA A 86 7.61 18.17 -5.36
CA ALA A 86 6.20 17.90 -5.14
C ALA A 86 5.89 16.39 -5.14
N THR A 87 6.38 15.64 -6.13
CA THR A 87 6.17 14.18 -6.19
C THR A 87 6.79 13.46 -5.00
N PHE A 88 8.00 13.86 -4.59
CA PHE A 88 8.63 13.32 -3.39
C PHE A 88 7.78 13.54 -2.13
N LEU A 89 7.36 14.80 -1.89
CA LEU A 89 6.56 15.15 -0.71
C LEU A 89 5.19 14.47 -0.72
N ILE A 90 4.49 14.46 -1.86
CA ILE A 90 3.20 13.77 -2.01
C ILE A 90 3.36 12.30 -1.66
N GLY A 91 4.39 11.63 -2.21
CA GLY A 91 4.70 10.24 -1.88
C GLY A 91 4.90 9.98 -0.41
N VAL A 92 5.73 10.80 0.24
CA VAL A 92 6.03 10.69 1.68
C VAL A 92 4.76 10.88 2.50
N PHE A 93 3.98 11.93 2.24
CA PHE A 93 2.78 12.23 3.02
C PHE A 93 1.70 11.16 2.89
N ILE A 94 1.47 10.65 1.68
CA ILE A 94 0.48 9.59 1.47
C ILE A 94 0.92 8.29 2.15
N THR A 95 2.22 7.95 2.08
CA THR A 95 2.73 6.75 2.75
C THR A 95 2.63 6.85 4.27
N ILE A 96 2.88 8.04 4.85
CA ILE A 96 2.67 8.27 6.29
C ILE A 96 1.19 8.16 6.66
N ALA A 97 0.29 8.59 5.78
CA ALA A 97 -1.15 8.52 6.00
C ALA A 97 -1.71 7.09 5.91
N GLU A 98 -0.94 6.12 5.40
CA GLU A 98 -1.39 4.74 5.24
C GLU A 98 -1.53 4.03 6.61
N PRO A 99 -2.75 3.67 7.03
CA PRO A 99 -2.98 3.06 8.33
C PRO A 99 -2.33 1.68 8.45
N ASP A 100 -2.27 0.92 7.36
CA ASP A 100 -1.71 -0.42 7.34
C ASP A 100 -0.22 -0.41 7.71
N LEU A 101 0.52 0.64 7.33
CA LEU A 101 1.93 0.83 7.70
C LEU A 101 2.08 1.07 9.20
N THR A 102 1.16 1.82 9.80
CA THR A 102 1.13 2.05 11.25
C THR A 102 0.84 0.74 11.99
N VAL A 103 -0.09 -0.06 11.50
CA VAL A 103 -0.38 -1.39 12.06
C VAL A 103 0.86 -2.28 11.97
N LEU A 104 1.52 -2.39 10.81
CA LEU A 104 2.74 -3.18 10.65
C LEU A 104 3.86 -2.75 11.62
N ALA A 105 4.02 -1.43 11.81
CA ALA A 105 5.00 -0.89 12.75
C ALA A 105 4.71 -1.36 14.19
N THR A 106 3.44 -1.34 14.62
CA THR A 106 3.05 -1.83 15.96
C THR A 106 3.25 -3.34 16.14
N GLN A 107 3.22 -4.12 15.05
CA GLN A 107 3.49 -5.56 15.07
C GLN A 107 4.99 -5.90 15.05
N THR A 108 5.86 -4.90 14.92
CA THR A 108 7.33 -5.08 14.85
C THR A 108 8.02 -4.45 16.06
N PRO A 109 8.01 -5.11 17.24
CA PRO A 109 8.51 -4.51 18.49
C PRO A 109 10.02 -4.20 18.47
N SER A 110 10.77 -4.82 17.56
CA SER A 110 12.22 -4.67 17.44
C SER A 110 12.67 -3.35 16.78
N VAL A 111 11.76 -2.59 16.17
CA VAL A 111 12.08 -1.32 15.48
C VAL A 111 11.15 -0.22 16.00
N PRO A 112 11.65 0.97 16.35
CA PRO A 112 10.79 2.09 16.72
C PRO A 112 9.84 2.45 15.58
N ASN A 113 8.53 2.55 15.88
CA ASN A 113 7.49 2.77 14.87
C ASN A 113 7.78 3.97 13.96
N THR A 114 8.21 5.09 14.55
CA THR A 114 8.53 6.31 13.81
C THR A 114 9.67 6.10 12.81
N VAL A 115 10.68 5.33 13.19
CA VAL A 115 11.83 5.05 12.30
C VAL A 115 11.38 4.21 11.12
N LEU A 116 10.58 3.16 11.36
CA LEU A 116 10.04 2.31 10.30
C LEU A 116 9.15 3.11 9.35
N ILE A 117 8.20 3.88 9.87
CA ILE A 117 7.25 4.67 9.07
C ILE A 117 8.00 5.69 8.22
N ILE A 118 8.93 6.46 8.81
CA ILE A 118 9.68 7.49 8.06
C ILE A 118 10.60 6.85 7.02
N ALA A 119 11.30 5.75 7.35
CA ALA A 119 12.19 5.08 6.41
C ALA A 119 11.43 4.58 5.18
N VAL A 120 10.28 3.94 5.39
CA VAL A 120 9.41 3.45 4.31
C VAL A 120 8.84 4.62 3.51
N ALA A 121 8.32 5.66 4.17
CA ALA A 121 7.76 6.83 3.51
C ALA A 121 8.77 7.59 2.64
N VAL A 122 9.98 7.79 3.13
CA VAL A 122 11.07 8.40 2.35
C VAL A 122 11.48 7.50 1.19
N GLY A 123 11.57 6.19 1.41
CA GLY A 123 11.86 5.21 0.35
C GLY A 123 10.84 5.28 -0.78
N VAL A 124 9.55 5.24 -0.45
CA VAL A 124 8.46 5.36 -1.44
C VAL A 124 8.54 6.70 -2.17
N GLY A 125 8.70 7.83 -1.47
CA GLY A 125 8.85 9.15 -2.09
C GLY A 125 10.03 9.24 -3.08
N LEU A 126 11.18 8.64 -2.73
CA LEU A 126 12.33 8.55 -3.64
C LEU A 126 11.99 7.72 -4.88
N PHE A 127 11.34 6.57 -4.72
CA PHE A 127 10.99 5.70 -5.84
C PHE A 127 9.93 6.31 -6.77
N LEU A 128 8.97 7.07 -6.24
CA LEU A 128 8.04 7.83 -7.06
C LEU A 128 8.74 8.92 -7.86
N THR A 129 9.71 9.57 -7.25
CA THR A 129 10.54 10.57 -7.95
C THR A 129 11.34 9.91 -9.08
N VAL A 130 11.95 8.75 -8.83
CA VAL A 130 12.63 7.95 -9.87
C VAL A 130 11.65 7.55 -10.97
N SER A 131 10.42 7.16 -10.62
CA SER A 131 9.36 6.83 -11.57
C SER A 131 9.00 8.02 -12.46
N LEU A 132 8.82 9.21 -11.87
CA LEU A 132 8.58 10.46 -12.60
C LEU A 132 9.73 10.77 -13.56
N LEU A 133 10.97 10.72 -13.09
CA LEU A 133 12.16 10.99 -13.91
C LEU A 133 12.27 9.97 -15.05
N ARG A 134 11.96 8.70 -14.79
CA ARG A 134 11.92 7.66 -15.83
C ARG A 134 10.90 8.00 -16.92
N ILE A 135 9.69 8.46 -16.57
CA ILE A 135 8.67 8.86 -17.54
C ILE A 135 9.14 10.05 -18.39
N LEU A 136 9.78 11.03 -17.76
CA LEU A 136 10.30 12.23 -18.44
C LEU A 136 11.47 11.94 -19.38
N PHE A 137 12.43 11.13 -18.94
CA PHE A 137 13.64 10.79 -19.71
C PHE A 137 13.49 9.52 -20.56
N GLN A 138 12.31 8.89 -20.58
CA GLN A 138 12.01 7.67 -21.34
C GLN A 138 13.01 6.53 -21.07
N ILE A 139 13.43 6.39 -19.81
CA ILE A 139 14.40 5.37 -19.40
C ILE A 139 13.74 3.98 -19.46
N LYS A 140 14.42 3.02 -20.06
CA LYS A 140 13.97 1.62 -20.15
C LYS A 140 13.82 1.02 -18.74
N LEU A 141 12.62 0.52 -18.43
CA LEU A 141 12.29 -0.05 -17.11
C LEU A 141 13.24 -1.18 -16.68
N SER A 142 13.70 -1.99 -17.64
CA SER A 142 14.64 -3.09 -17.40
C SER A 142 15.95 -2.63 -16.73
N HIS A 143 16.49 -1.46 -17.08
CA HIS A 143 17.76 -0.98 -16.48
C HIS A 143 17.55 -0.61 -15.01
N ILE A 144 16.42 0.02 -14.69
CA ILE A 144 16.07 0.39 -13.32
C ILE A 144 15.90 -0.87 -12.47
N PHE A 145 15.18 -1.88 -12.97
CA PHE A 145 15.01 -3.13 -12.25
C PHE A 145 16.32 -3.87 -12.02
N ILE A 146 17.20 -3.96 -13.02
CA ILE A 146 18.51 -4.60 -12.84
C ILE A 146 19.27 -3.91 -11.69
N VAL A 147 19.39 -2.59 -11.71
CA VAL A 147 20.11 -1.84 -10.67
C VAL A 147 19.48 -2.02 -9.29
N LEU A 148 18.16 -1.87 -9.18
CA LEU A 148 17.47 -1.92 -7.89
C LEU A 148 17.41 -3.33 -7.31
N TYR A 149 17.13 -4.35 -8.11
CA TYR A 149 17.15 -5.73 -7.62
C TYR A 149 18.55 -6.16 -7.23
N SER A 150 19.59 -5.81 -8.01
CA SER A 150 20.98 -6.04 -7.60
C SER A 150 21.28 -5.40 -6.25
N LEU A 151 20.86 -4.15 -6.04
CA LEU A 151 21.04 -3.46 -4.75
C LEU A 151 20.29 -4.16 -3.62
N ILE A 152 19.04 -4.59 -3.84
CA ILE A 152 18.23 -5.33 -2.86
C ILE A 152 18.91 -6.65 -2.48
N PHE A 153 19.40 -7.43 -3.45
CA PHE A 153 20.07 -8.71 -3.16
C PHE A 153 21.38 -8.51 -2.39
N ILE A 154 22.16 -7.47 -2.72
CA ILE A 154 23.37 -7.13 -1.97
C ILE A 154 23.00 -6.76 -0.53
N LEU A 155 22.04 -5.86 -0.33
CA LEU A 155 21.59 -5.45 1.00
C LEU A 155 20.99 -6.63 1.80
N ALA A 156 20.23 -7.50 1.15
CA ALA A 156 19.64 -8.68 1.77
C ALA A 156 20.72 -9.62 2.34
N ALA A 157 21.86 -9.77 1.65
CA ALA A 157 22.98 -10.59 2.13
C ALA A 157 23.62 -10.06 3.43
N PHE A 158 23.48 -8.76 3.73
CA PHE A 158 23.99 -8.14 4.95
C PHE A 158 22.92 -7.96 6.05
N THR A 159 21.66 -8.31 5.77
CA THR A 159 20.53 -8.05 6.67
C THR A 159 20.14 -9.32 7.42
N GLN A 160 19.76 -9.19 8.70
CA GLN A 160 19.27 -10.34 9.48
C GLN A 160 17.88 -10.79 8.99
N GLU A 161 17.61 -12.09 9.03
CA GLU A 161 16.38 -12.70 8.50
C GLU A 161 15.09 -12.07 9.07
N ALA A 162 15.10 -11.71 10.36
CA ALA A 162 13.98 -11.07 11.02
C ALA A 162 13.59 -9.72 10.42
N PHE A 163 14.58 -8.92 9.98
CA PHE A 163 14.32 -7.61 9.35
C PHE A 163 13.98 -7.75 7.87
N LEU A 164 14.46 -8.82 7.22
CA LEU A 164 14.19 -9.08 5.82
C LEU A 164 12.69 -9.33 5.60
N ALA A 165 12.05 -10.15 6.46
CA ALA A 165 10.60 -10.38 6.40
C ALA A 165 9.79 -9.07 6.55
N VAL A 166 10.17 -8.22 7.51
CA VAL A 166 9.53 -6.91 7.74
C VAL A 166 9.75 -5.97 6.56
N ALA A 167 10.95 -5.94 5.99
CA ALA A 167 11.28 -5.09 4.84
C ALA A 167 10.41 -5.45 3.63
N PHE A 168 10.31 -6.74 3.28
CA PHE A 168 9.46 -7.17 2.16
C PHE A 168 7.96 -6.99 2.44
N ALA A 169 7.51 -7.24 3.68
CA ALA A 169 6.13 -6.99 4.07
C ALA A 169 5.76 -5.50 4.00
N SER A 170 6.68 -4.61 4.38
CA SER A 170 6.45 -3.16 4.35
C SER A 170 6.13 -2.64 2.96
N GLY A 171 6.81 -3.16 1.92
CA GLY A 171 6.51 -2.80 0.54
C GLY A 171 5.08 -3.16 0.12
N GLY A 172 4.60 -4.35 0.50
CA GLY A 172 3.22 -4.76 0.22
C GLY A 172 2.18 -3.95 1.00
N VAL A 173 2.51 -3.55 2.22
CA VAL A 173 1.65 -2.72 3.06
C VAL A 173 1.51 -1.29 2.52
N THR A 174 2.50 -0.78 1.78
CA THR A 174 2.41 0.55 1.15
C THR A 174 1.54 0.61 -0.10
N THR A 175 1.08 -0.52 -0.65
CA THR A 175 0.12 -0.53 -1.77
C THR A 175 -1.33 -0.50 -1.27
N GLY A 176 -1.55 0.24 -0.19
CA GLY A 176 -2.81 0.26 0.52
C GLY A 176 -3.90 1.11 -0.14
N PRO A 177 -5.10 1.10 0.46
CA PRO A 177 -6.29 1.79 -0.04
C PRO A 177 -6.12 3.31 -0.23
N ILE A 178 -5.18 3.95 0.48
CA ILE A 178 -4.94 5.39 0.38
C ILE A 178 -3.86 5.68 -0.67
N MET A 179 -2.84 4.85 -0.77
CA MET A 179 -1.74 5.06 -1.72
C MET A 179 -2.15 4.88 -3.19
N VAL A 180 -2.91 3.84 -3.48
CA VAL A 180 -3.25 3.44 -4.87
C VAL A 180 -3.92 4.58 -5.67
N PRO A 181 -4.98 5.25 -5.18
CA PRO A 181 -5.66 6.30 -5.95
C PRO A 181 -4.78 7.50 -6.33
N PHE A 182 -3.68 7.74 -5.63
CA PHE A 182 -2.86 8.93 -5.87
C PHE A 182 -1.66 8.67 -6.77
N VAL A 183 -1.27 7.42 -6.93
CA VAL A 183 0.02 7.03 -7.51
C VAL A 183 -0.11 6.10 -8.70
N MET A 184 -1.15 5.26 -8.74
CA MET A 184 -1.47 4.39 -9.87
C MET A 184 -2.44 5.06 -10.82
#